data_AF-A0A3D8QCV2-F1
#
_entry.id   AF-A0A3D8QCV2-F1
#
_cell.length_a   1.000
_cell.length_b   1.000
_cell.length_c   1.000
_cell.angle_alpha   90.00
_cell.angle_beta   90.00
_cell.angle_gamma   90.00
#
_symmetry.space_group_name_H-M   'P 1'
#
loop_
_entity.id
_entity.type
_entity.pdbx_description
1 polymer ?
#
loop_
_entity_poly.entity_id
_entity_poly.type
_entity_poly.pdbx_seq_one_letter_code
_entity_poly.pdbx_strand_id
1 'polypeptide(L)'
;MSPAMLAQLSGDGRINTDPNASSATPSPSFTDDDKSLTQLLLDREERAVAALLTRFKNLVTLAATPAGDGATKEVAASQSFQMEVETNALIGAAEDLLKLTRELKEMWLFGPLRDIGEGESEGTIDEDAKKVGEIVEKLLEKSAQAPAT
;
A
#
# COMPACT_ATOMS: atom_id res chain seq x y z
N MET A 1 -17.62 -53.51 7.30
CA MET A 1 -17.40 -54.35 8.48
C MET A 1 -16.05 -53.97 9.07
N SER A 2 -16.06 -53.33 10.23
CA SER A 2 -14.86 -53.18 11.08
C SER A 2 -14.86 -54.32 12.08
N PRO A 3 -13.68 -54.77 12.54
CA PRO A 3 -13.54 -55.01 13.97
C PRO A 3 -12.24 -54.43 14.54
N ALA A 4 -12.36 -54.09 15.81
CA ALA A 4 -11.41 -53.38 16.64
C ALA A 4 -10.47 -54.32 17.42
N MET A 5 -9.39 -53.69 17.91
CA MET A 5 -8.77 -53.86 19.25
C MET A 5 -7.69 -54.92 19.52
N LEU A 6 -6.72 -54.43 20.32
CA LEU A 6 -5.63 -55.05 21.11
C LEU A 6 -4.35 -55.41 20.35
N ALA A 7 -3.14 -55.04 20.78
CA ALA A 7 -2.61 -54.14 21.81
C ALA A 7 -1.09 -54.03 21.52
N GLN A 8 -0.43 -52.92 21.86
CA GLN A 8 0.89 -52.98 22.53
C GLN A 8 1.24 -51.61 23.13
N LEU A 9 1.47 -51.62 24.44
CA LEU A 9 1.92 -50.52 25.26
C LEU A 9 3.40 -50.17 25.02
N SER A 10 3.70 -48.86 25.02
CA SER A 10 4.88 -48.26 25.65
C SER A 10 4.66 -46.74 25.57
N GLY A 11 4.26 -46.04 26.63
CA GLY A 11 5.07 -45.82 27.81
C GLY A 11 5.57 -44.37 27.77
N ASP A 12 4.80 -43.42 28.29
CA ASP A 12 5.25 -42.47 29.30
C ASP A 12 4.05 -41.60 29.73
N GLY A 13 3.74 -41.64 31.02
CA GLY A 13 2.68 -40.85 31.64
C GLY A 13 3.15 -39.43 31.90
N ARG A 14 3.11 -38.59 30.87
CA ARG A 14 3.34 -37.14 31.02
C ARG A 14 2.23 -36.36 30.34
N ILE A 15 1.26 -35.96 31.14
CA ILE A 15 0.49 -34.73 30.91
C ILE A 15 1.49 -33.59 30.86
N ASN A 16 1.89 -33.18 29.65
CA ASN A 16 2.68 -31.98 29.46
C ASN A 16 1.75 -30.77 29.66
N THR A 17 1.67 -30.32 30.91
CA THR A 17 1.13 -29.01 31.28
C THR A 17 2.18 -27.96 30.96
N ASP A 18 2.20 -27.48 29.72
CA ASP A 18 2.86 -26.23 29.38
C ASP A 18 1.81 -25.10 29.43
N PRO A 19 1.81 -24.22 30.45
CA PRO A 19 0.92 -23.06 30.53
C PRO A 19 1.37 -21.91 29.61
N ASN A 20 2.28 -22.14 28.67
CA ASN A 20 2.80 -21.12 27.76
C ASN A 20 2.65 -21.54 26.29
N ALA A 21 1.48 -22.07 25.92
CA ALA A 21 0.98 -21.90 24.56
C ALA A 21 0.45 -20.46 24.42
N SER A 22 1.37 -19.49 24.57
CA SER A 22 1.10 -18.11 24.16
C SER A 22 0.76 -18.16 22.69
N SER A 23 -0.47 -17.76 22.38
CA SER A 23 -0.96 -17.53 21.04
C SER A 23 -0.06 -16.51 20.36
N ALA A 24 1.02 -16.99 19.75
CA ALA A 24 1.66 -16.28 18.66
C ALA A 24 0.64 -16.29 17.53
N THR A 25 -0.22 -15.28 17.56
CA THR A 25 -0.96 -14.84 16.39
C THR A 25 0.03 -14.81 15.23
N PRO A 26 -0.28 -15.43 14.07
CA PRO A 26 0.56 -15.25 12.91
C PRO A 26 0.59 -13.76 12.63
N SER A 27 1.73 -13.12 12.89
CA SER A 27 1.95 -11.74 12.48
C SER A 27 1.68 -11.68 10.98
N PRO A 28 0.91 -10.71 10.47
CA PRO A 28 0.60 -10.64 9.05
C PRO A 28 1.92 -10.54 8.28
N SER A 29 2.24 -11.57 7.52
CA SER A 29 3.42 -11.61 6.66
C SER A 29 3.23 -10.62 5.52
N PHE A 30 4.01 -9.54 5.53
CA PHE A 30 4.03 -8.42 4.58
C PHE A 30 4.46 -8.79 3.13
N THR A 31 4.60 -10.05 2.75
CA THR A 31 5.70 -10.38 1.82
C THR A 31 5.36 -10.72 0.37
N ASP A 32 4.09 -10.82 -0.03
CA ASP A 32 3.73 -11.17 -1.42
C ASP A 32 2.86 -10.11 -2.12
N ASP A 33 1.89 -9.50 -1.44
CA ASP A 33 1.03 -8.46 -2.04
C ASP A 33 1.82 -7.16 -2.37
N ASP A 34 2.72 -6.71 -1.50
CA ASP A 34 3.51 -5.49 -1.71
C ASP A 34 4.52 -5.58 -2.86
N LYS A 35 5.07 -6.78 -3.10
CA LYS A 35 5.95 -7.01 -4.26
C LYS A 35 5.18 -6.89 -5.57
N SER A 36 3.92 -7.34 -5.59
CA SER A 36 3.05 -7.25 -6.77
C SER A 36 2.65 -5.79 -7.07
N LEU A 37 2.33 -5.01 -6.02
CA LEU A 37 1.96 -3.62 -6.15
C LEU A 37 3.15 -2.76 -6.62
N THR A 38 4.34 -3.00 -6.08
CA THR A 38 5.56 -2.30 -6.52
C THR A 38 5.85 -2.55 -8.00
N GLN A 39 5.68 -3.79 -8.47
CA GLN A 39 5.84 -4.13 -9.88
C GLN A 39 4.78 -3.47 -10.76
N LEU A 40 3.52 -3.38 -10.30
CA LEU A 40 2.45 -2.71 -11.04
C LEU A 40 2.72 -1.20 -11.19
N LEU A 41 3.20 -0.55 -10.13
CA LEU A 41 3.55 0.88 -10.18
C LEU A 41 4.72 1.15 -11.13
N LEU A 42 5.74 0.28 -11.11
CA LEU A 42 6.90 0.39 -11.98
C LEU A 42 6.53 0.15 -13.45
N ASP A 43 5.72 -0.87 -13.74
CA ASP A 43 5.18 -1.12 -15.07
C ASP A 43 4.32 0.05 -15.58
N ARG A 44 3.54 0.68 -14.69
CA ARG A 44 2.77 1.88 -15.04
C ARG A 44 3.67 3.09 -15.31
N GLU A 45 4.73 3.30 -14.52
CA GLU A 45 5.73 4.34 -14.75
C GLU A 45 6.38 4.17 -16.13
N GLU A 46 6.91 2.97 -16.41
CA GLU A 46 7.57 2.65 -17.67
C GLU A 46 6.64 2.88 -18.85
N ARG A 47 5.37 2.47 -18.73
CA ARG A 47 4.34 2.70 -19.75
C ARG A 47 4.05 4.19 -19.95
N ALA A 48 3.92 4.97 -18.88
CA ALA A 48 3.64 6.40 -18.96
C ALA A 48 4.81 7.17 -19.59
N VAL A 49 6.05 6.85 -19.21
CA VAL A 49 7.27 7.45 -19.78
C VAL A 49 7.43 7.05 -21.25
N ALA A 50 7.24 5.77 -21.59
CA ALA A 50 7.29 5.30 -22.96
C ALA A 50 6.23 5.97 -23.84
N ALA A 51 5.01 6.14 -23.33
CA ALA A 51 3.94 6.87 -24.02
C ALA A 51 4.34 8.32 -24.28
N LEU A 52 4.83 9.04 -23.26
CA LEU A 52 5.25 10.44 -23.37
C LEU A 52 6.34 10.62 -24.46
N LEU A 53 7.41 9.81 -24.39
CA LEU A 53 8.51 9.88 -25.35
C LEU A 53 8.08 9.50 -26.76
N THR A 54 7.19 8.50 -26.90
CA THR A 54 6.68 8.07 -28.20
C THR A 54 5.85 9.16 -28.86
N ARG A 55 4.93 9.80 -28.12
CA ARG A 55 4.10 10.90 -28.65
C ARG A 55 4.96 12.11 -29.05
N PHE A 56 5.94 12.47 -28.23
CA PHE A 56 6.87 13.54 -28.55
C PHE A 56 7.68 13.24 -29.81
N LYS A 57 8.21 12.02 -29.93
CA LYS A 57 8.93 11.58 -31.13
C LYS A 57 8.03 11.63 -32.37
N ASN A 58 6.78 11.19 -32.27
CA ASN A 58 5.83 11.24 -33.39
C ASN A 58 5.59 12.68 -33.85
N LEU A 59 5.42 13.60 -32.90
CA LEU A 59 5.22 15.02 -33.18
C LEU A 59 6.43 15.64 -33.88
N VAL A 60 7.65 15.39 -33.38
CA VAL A 60 8.89 15.85 -34.02
C VAL A 60 9.05 15.25 -35.42
N THR A 61 8.73 13.97 -35.60
CA THR A 61 8.80 13.30 -36.91
C THR A 61 7.82 13.93 -37.90
N LEU A 62 6.61 14.23 -37.45
CA LEU A 62 5.58 14.86 -38.26
C LEU A 62 5.97 16.30 -38.65
N ALA A 63 6.55 17.06 -37.72
CA ALA A 63 7.06 18.41 -37.99
C ALA A 63 8.30 18.43 -38.90
N ALA A 64 9.14 17.40 -38.83
CA ALA A 64 10.33 17.26 -39.68
C ALA A 64 10.04 16.65 -41.05
N THR A 65 8.78 16.25 -41.32
CA THR A 65 8.41 15.65 -42.60
C THR A 65 8.49 16.73 -43.69
N PRO A 66 9.37 16.58 -44.70
CA PRO A 66 9.46 17.55 -45.77
C PRO A 66 8.16 17.53 -46.59
N ALA A 67 7.68 18.70 -47.00
CA ALA A 67 6.63 18.79 -47.98
C ALA A 67 7.13 18.16 -49.29
N GLY A 68 6.64 16.97 -49.62
CA GLY A 68 6.96 16.31 -50.88
C GLY A 68 6.57 17.19 -52.07
N ASP A 69 7.26 17.03 -53.19
CA ASP A 69 6.88 17.70 -54.43
C ASP A 69 5.44 17.28 -54.81
N GLY A 70 4.53 18.26 -54.89
CA GLY A 70 3.09 18.01 -55.04
C GLY A 70 2.28 17.81 -53.75
N ALA A 71 2.76 18.28 -52.58
CA ALA A 71 1.98 18.27 -51.34
C ALA A 71 0.59 18.91 -51.53
N THR A 72 -0.45 18.09 -51.57
CA THR A 72 -1.82 18.55 -51.76
C THR A 72 -2.37 19.10 -50.45
N LYS A 73 -3.43 19.93 -50.52
CA LYS A 73 -4.04 20.54 -49.32
C LYS A 73 -4.58 19.49 -48.36
N GLU A 74 -5.00 18.35 -48.89
CA GLU A 74 -5.49 17.20 -48.14
C GLU A 74 -4.38 16.57 -47.29
N VAL A 75 -3.15 16.48 -47.82
CA VAL A 75 -1.99 15.99 -47.07
C VAL A 75 -1.66 16.95 -45.93
N ALA A 76 -1.64 18.26 -46.19
CA ALA A 76 -1.38 19.26 -45.15
C ALA A 76 -2.45 19.23 -44.04
N ALA A 77 -3.74 19.11 -44.40
CA ALA A 77 -4.83 18.99 -43.44
C ALA A 77 -4.74 17.70 -42.60
N SER A 78 -4.31 16.59 -43.21
CA SER A 78 -4.10 15.33 -42.49
C SER A 78 -2.95 15.43 -41.49
N GLN A 79 -1.87 16.12 -41.84
CA GLN A 79 -0.73 16.35 -40.96
C GLN A 79 -1.10 17.27 -39.79
N SER A 80 -1.86 18.35 -40.03
CA SER A 80 -2.31 19.23 -38.94
C SER A 80 -3.20 18.48 -37.94
N PHE A 81 -4.13 17.65 -38.43
CA PHE A 81 -4.97 16.82 -37.56
C PHE A 81 -4.14 15.80 -36.76
N GLN A 82 -3.15 15.16 -37.39
CA GLN A 82 -2.25 14.25 -36.69
C GLN A 82 -1.42 14.97 -35.61
N MET A 83 -0.95 16.20 -35.86
CA MET A 83 -0.25 17.00 -34.85
C MET A 83 -1.15 17.29 -33.64
N GLU A 84 -2.43 17.60 -33.85
CA GLU A 84 -3.38 17.83 -32.76
C GLU A 84 -3.64 16.57 -31.93
N VAL A 85 -3.82 15.42 -32.59
CA VAL A 85 -4.02 14.13 -31.92
C VAL A 85 -2.81 13.75 -31.07
N GLU A 86 -1.61 13.85 -31.64
CA GLU A 86 -0.36 13.53 -30.92
C GLU A 86 -0.12 14.49 -29.75
N THR A 87 -0.49 15.77 -29.89
CA THR A 87 -0.40 16.76 -28.80
C THR A 87 -1.35 16.43 -27.66
N ASN A 88 -2.62 16.12 -27.96
CA ASN A 88 -3.60 15.73 -26.94
C ASN A 88 -3.19 14.44 -26.24
N ALA A 89 -2.67 13.46 -26.99
CA ALA A 89 -2.18 12.22 -26.42
C ALA A 89 -0.91 12.43 -25.56
N LEU A 90 -0.05 13.39 -25.91
CA LEU A 90 1.09 13.79 -25.09
C LEU A 90 0.65 14.40 -23.76
N ILE A 91 -0.35 15.29 -23.78
CA ILE A 91 -0.94 15.88 -22.56
C ILE A 91 -1.52 14.76 -21.68
N GLY A 92 -2.28 13.84 -22.25
CA GLY A 92 -2.83 12.71 -21.51
C GLY A 92 -1.76 11.81 -20.87
N ALA A 93 -0.64 11.57 -21.55
CA ALA A 93 0.49 10.83 -20.98
C ALA A 93 1.16 11.59 -19.81
N ALA A 94 1.29 12.92 -19.91
CA ALA A 94 1.80 13.74 -18.82
C ALA A 94 0.85 13.75 -17.60
N GLU A 95 -0.45 13.81 -17.84
CA GLU A 95 -1.46 13.70 -16.78
C GLU A 95 -1.43 12.34 -16.08
N ASP A 96 -1.22 11.24 -16.80
CA ASP A 96 -1.10 9.91 -16.19
C ASP A 96 0.13 9.81 -15.29
N LEU A 97 1.26 10.40 -15.70
CA LEU A 97 2.45 10.48 -14.86
C LEU A 97 2.21 11.33 -13.59
N LEU A 98 1.51 12.46 -13.71
CA LEU A 98 1.11 13.26 -12.56
C LEU A 98 0.16 12.50 -11.61
N LYS A 99 -0.79 11.73 -12.15
CA LYS A 99 -1.68 10.86 -11.34
C LYS A 99 -0.87 9.82 -10.58
N LEU A 100 0.08 9.14 -11.23
CA LEU A 100 0.96 8.19 -10.57
C LEU A 100 1.72 8.84 -9.39
N THR A 101 2.27 10.05 -9.58
CA THR A 101 2.96 10.74 -8.46
C THR A 101 2.02 11.12 -7.32
N ARG A 102 0.74 11.40 -7.61
CA ARG A 102 -0.26 11.66 -6.58
C ARG A 102 -0.58 10.39 -5.80
N GLU A 103 -0.84 9.29 -6.48
CA GLU A 103 -1.09 7.99 -5.86
C GLU A 103 0.08 7.54 -4.98
N LEU A 104 1.32 7.74 -5.46
CA LEU A 104 2.52 7.44 -4.66
C LEU A 104 2.57 8.31 -3.40
N LYS A 105 2.31 9.62 -3.52
CA LYS A 105 2.25 10.51 -2.35
C LYS A 105 1.14 10.14 -1.39
N GLU A 106 -0.03 9.74 -1.89
CA GLU A 106 -1.14 9.28 -1.06
C GLU A 106 -0.77 8.01 -0.28
N MET A 107 -0.12 7.04 -0.91
CA MET A 107 0.40 5.85 -0.25
C MET A 107 1.44 6.18 0.84
N TRP A 108 2.33 7.14 0.58
CA TRP A 108 3.30 7.61 1.57
C TRP A 108 2.64 8.37 2.73
N LEU A 109 1.60 9.17 2.47
CA LEU A 109 0.96 10.03 3.46
C LEU A 109 -0.02 9.25 4.36
N PHE A 110 -0.74 8.28 3.78
CA PHE A 110 -1.78 7.52 4.47
C PHE A 110 -1.33 6.13 4.93
N GLY A 111 -0.18 5.63 4.45
CA GLY A 111 0.22 4.24 4.65
C GLY A 111 -0.72 3.27 3.93
N PRO A 112 -0.70 1.95 4.23
CA PRO A 112 -1.79 1.06 3.81
C PRO A 112 -3.11 1.69 4.28
N LEU A 113 -4.11 1.77 3.38
CA LEU A 113 -5.40 2.40 3.64
C LEU A 113 -5.97 1.87 4.98
N ARG A 114 -5.78 2.64 6.07
CA ARG A 114 -6.22 2.23 7.41
C ARG A 114 -7.74 2.05 7.34
N ASP A 115 -8.22 0.89 7.79
CA ASP A 115 -9.65 0.62 7.80
C ASP A 115 -10.36 1.65 8.70
N ILE A 116 -11.63 1.95 8.41
CA ILE A 116 -12.41 2.95 9.15
C ILE A 116 -12.63 2.44 10.59
N GLY A 117 -11.70 2.74 11.48
CA GLY A 117 -11.69 2.24 12.86
C GLY A 117 -10.31 2.02 13.46
N GLU A 118 -9.24 1.92 12.66
CA GLU A 118 -7.88 1.80 13.20
C GLU A 118 -7.30 3.18 13.53
N GLY A 119 -7.83 3.79 14.58
CA GLY A 119 -7.20 4.87 15.33
C GLY A 119 -6.18 4.31 16.32
N GLU A 120 -5.06 5.01 16.51
CA GLU A 120 -3.83 4.59 17.20
C GLU A 120 -3.95 4.31 18.71
N SER A 121 -5.16 4.07 19.23
CA SER A 121 -5.37 4.13 20.67
C SER A 121 -6.70 3.61 21.22
N GLU A 122 -7.56 2.93 20.46
CA GLU A 122 -8.85 2.49 21.04
C GLU A 122 -8.67 1.33 22.04
N GLY A 123 -7.66 0.47 21.83
CA GLY A 123 -7.36 -0.65 22.74
C GLY A 123 -6.47 -0.28 23.94
N THR A 124 -5.65 0.76 23.83
CA THR A 124 -4.66 1.11 24.86
C THR A 124 -5.08 2.28 25.75
N ILE A 125 -5.96 3.18 25.28
CA ILE A 125 -6.42 4.32 26.10
C ILE A 125 -7.14 3.85 27.35
N ASP A 126 -8.01 2.85 27.24
CA ASP A 126 -8.81 2.41 28.38
C ASP A 126 -7.95 1.70 29.44
N GLU A 127 -6.91 0.97 29.01
CA GLU A 127 -5.95 0.35 29.92
C GLU A 127 -5.00 1.36 30.55
N ASP A 128 -4.52 2.33 29.77
CA ASP A 128 -3.63 3.37 30.27
C ASP A 128 -4.38 4.34 31.19
N ALA A 129 -5.66 4.64 30.91
CA ALA A 129 -6.53 5.42 31.80
C ALA A 129 -6.73 4.70 33.14
N LYS A 130 -6.93 3.37 33.15
CA LYS A 130 -7.01 2.57 34.38
C LYS A 130 -5.71 2.59 35.17
N LYS A 131 -4.56 2.38 34.51
CA LYS A 131 -3.23 2.44 35.17
C LYS A 131 -2.95 3.82 35.78
N VAL A 132 -3.32 4.89 35.08
CA VAL A 132 -3.18 6.26 35.61
C VAL A 132 -4.10 6.46 36.83
N GLY A 133 -5.33 5.95 36.79
CA GLY A 133 -6.25 5.98 37.93
C GLY A 133 -5.68 5.29 39.17
N GLU A 134 -5.12 4.09 39.03
CA GLU A 134 -4.51 3.34 40.14
C GLU A 134 -3.28 4.05 40.73
N ILE A 135 -2.48 4.72 39.89
CA ILE A 135 -1.31 5.48 40.34
C ILE A 135 -1.75 6.71 41.13
N VAL A 136 -2.79 7.41 40.67
CA VAL A 136 -3.35 8.58 41.36
C VAL A 136 -3.95 8.18 42.72
N GLU A 137 -4.67 7.06 42.78
CA GLU A 137 -5.24 6.54 44.03
C GLU A 137 -4.14 6.21 45.06
N LYS A 138 -3.08 5.49 44.64
CA LYS A 138 -1.93 5.20 45.50
C LYS A 138 -1.19 6.46 45.98
N LEU A 139 -1.14 7.52 45.16
CA LEU A 139 -0.56 8.80 45.56
C LEU A 139 -1.44 9.54 46.57
N LEU A 140 -2.76 9.50 46.40
CA LEU A 140 -3.72 10.08 47.35
C LEU A 140 -3.66 9.36 48.71
N GLU A 141 -3.65 8.04 48.72
CA GLU A 141 -3.48 7.24 49.95
C GLU A 141 -2.15 7.55 50.65
N LYS A 142 -1.06 7.62 49.89
CA LYS A 142 0.26 7.99 50.43
C LYS A 142 0.30 9.42 50.97
N SER A 143 -0.45 10.34 50.37
CA SER A 143 -0.58 11.72 50.85
C SER A 143 -1.50 11.85 52.07
N ALA A 144 -2.52 11.00 52.19
CA ALA A 144 -3.43 10.92 53.33
C ALA A 144 -2.80 10.19 54.54
N GLN A 145 -1.84 9.29 54.29
CA GLN A 145 -1.08 8.57 55.32
C GLN A 145 0.13 9.35 55.85
N ALA A 146 0.44 10.53 55.30
CA ALA A 146 1.44 11.43 55.88
C ALA A 146 0.80 12.19 57.06
N PRO A 147 1.15 11.87 58.33
CA PRO A 147 0.68 12.67 59.45
C PRO A 147 1.23 14.09 59.31
N ALA A 148 0.34 15.06 59.46
CA ALA A 148 0.69 16.45 59.69
C ALA A 148 1.72 16.53 60.83
N THR A 149 2.90 17.07 60.53
CA THR A 149 3.80 17.67 61.52
C THR A 149 3.20 18.95 62.06
#